data_AF-A0A965D4A3-F1
#
_entry.id   AF-A0A965D4A3-F1
#
_cell.length_a   1.000
_cell.length_b   1.000
_cell.length_c   1.000
_cell.angle_alpha   90.00
_cell.angle_beta   90.00
_cell.angle_gamma   90.00
#
_symmetry.space_group_name_H-M   'P 1'
#
loop_
_entity.id
_entity.type
_entity.pdbx_description
1 polymer ?
#
loop_
_entity_poly.entity_id
_entity_poly.type
_entity_poly.pdbx_seq_one_letter_code
_entity_poly.pdbx_strand_id
1 'polypeptide(L)'
;MNPRVVLAFAHDIVAAGVAWCAAFWFRFNLEVPPAYVGTMLESLLFAVPLQAAVFWTFGLYRGIWRYASIPDLKRILLAVGIAALAVPAGVLMLHLPVPRSVFLLAPILLALAMSGSRITYRMWKERNLHSITDGEREPVVVIGAEEAAVNLLKELARSAQWR
;
A
#
# COMPACT_ATOMS: atom_id res chain seq x y z
N MET A 1 9.90 0.15 17.71
CA MET A 1 9.16 0.29 16.43
C MET A 1 7.97 -0.68 16.47
N ASN A 2 6.76 -0.27 16.12
CA ASN A 2 5.59 -1.15 16.17
C ASN A 2 5.80 -2.33 15.17
N PRO A 3 5.61 -3.61 15.55
CA PRO A 3 5.87 -4.75 14.66
C PRO A 3 5.08 -4.68 13.35
N ARG A 4 3.90 -4.06 13.36
CA ARG A 4 3.08 -3.84 12.15
C ARG A 4 3.74 -2.89 11.15
N VAL A 5 4.45 -1.89 11.64
CA VAL A 5 5.19 -0.92 10.80
C VAL A 5 6.38 -1.62 10.13
N VAL A 6 7.10 -2.44 10.89
CA VAL A 6 8.23 -3.22 10.38
C VAL A 6 7.76 -4.16 9.27
N LEU A 7 6.65 -4.88 9.49
CA LEU A 7 6.10 -5.80 8.50
C LEU A 7 5.65 -5.08 7.22
N ALA A 8 4.95 -3.95 7.33
CA ALA A 8 4.52 -3.16 6.18
C ALA A 8 5.71 -2.60 5.39
N PHE A 9 6.74 -2.12 6.09
CA PHE A 9 7.96 -1.62 5.46
C PHE A 9 8.73 -2.74 4.75
N ALA A 10 8.90 -3.89 5.40
CA ALA A 10 9.54 -5.06 4.79
C ALA A 10 8.78 -5.54 3.56
N HIS A 11 7.44 -5.60 3.62
CA HIS A 11 6.59 -5.90 2.48
C HIS A 11 6.83 -4.93 1.32
N ASP A 12 6.84 -3.62 1.58
CA ASP A 12 7.03 -2.60 0.54
C ASP A 12 8.43 -2.67 -0.10
N ILE A 13 9.48 -3.02 0.66
CA ILE A 13 10.83 -3.28 0.14
C ILE A 13 10.84 -4.50 -0.78
N VAL A 14 10.19 -5.59 -0.36
CA VAL A 14 10.08 -6.80 -1.18
C VAL A 14 9.28 -6.49 -2.45
N ALA A 15 8.18 -5.75 -2.34
CA ALA A 15 7.39 -5.31 -3.48
C ALA A 15 8.19 -4.46 -4.46
N ALA A 16 9.03 -3.54 -3.96
CA ALA A 16 9.97 -2.76 -4.76
C ALA A 16 10.92 -3.65 -5.57
N GLY A 17 11.55 -4.62 -4.91
CA GLY A 17 12.46 -5.53 -5.59
C GLY A 17 11.77 -6.42 -6.62
N VAL A 18 10.61 -7.00 -6.26
CA VAL A 18 9.80 -7.83 -7.15
C VAL A 18 9.32 -7.02 -8.36
N ALA A 19 8.84 -5.79 -8.16
CA ALA A 19 8.39 -4.92 -9.25
C ALA A 19 9.53 -4.57 -10.22
N TRP A 20 10.74 -4.34 -9.70
CA TRP A 20 11.93 -4.08 -10.53
C TRP A 20 12.31 -5.30 -11.38
N CYS A 21 12.41 -6.49 -10.77
CA CYS A 21 12.69 -7.73 -11.48
C CYS A 21 11.58 -8.08 -12.49
N ALA A 22 10.32 -7.91 -12.11
CA ALA A 22 9.17 -8.12 -12.99
C ALA A 22 9.19 -7.17 -14.19
N ALA A 23 9.61 -5.91 -14.01
CA ALA A 23 9.75 -4.97 -15.13
C ALA A 23 10.81 -5.43 -16.15
N PHE A 24 11.93 -6.02 -15.68
CA PHE A 24 12.92 -6.66 -16.57
C PHE A 24 12.32 -7.89 -17.27
N TRP A 25 11.62 -8.77 -16.56
CA TRP A 25 10.93 -9.90 -17.18
C TRP A 25 9.94 -9.47 -18.26
N PHE A 26 9.01 -8.57 -17.95
CA PHE A 26 8.03 -8.09 -18.93
C PHE A 26 8.72 -7.39 -20.11
N ARG A 27 9.84 -6.70 -19.87
CA ARG A 27 10.60 -6.07 -20.95
C ARG A 27 11.23 -7.08 -21.93
N PHE A 28 11.60 -8.25 -21.46
CA PHE A 28 12.23 -9.28 -22.27
C PHE A 28 11.33 -10.49 -22.52
N ASN A 29 10.01 -10.31 -22.53
CA ASN A 29 9.04 -11.38 -22.78
C ASN A 29 9.22 -12.61 -21.86
N LEU A 30 9.48 -12.34 -20.57
CA LEU A 30 9.74 -13.31 -19.50
C LEU A 30 11.08 -14.04 -19.57
N GLU A 31 11.94 -13.71 -20.53
CA GLU A 31 13.27 -14.30 -20.69
C GLU A 31 14.35 -13.22 -20.71
N VAL A 32 14.92 -12.91 -19.54
CA VAL A 32 15.95 -11.87 -19.41
C VAL A 32 17.27 -12.39 -20.00
N PRO A 33 17.85 -11.73 -21.03
CA PRO A 33 19.11 -12.16 -21.60
C PRO A 33 20.24 -12.10 -20.55
N PRO A 34 21.20 -13.05 -20.57
CA PRO A 34 22.30 -13.07 -19.60
C PRO A 34 23.09 -11.75 -19.52
N ALA A 35 23.22 -11.04 -20.64
CA ALA A 35 23.87 -9.73 -20.72
C ALA A 35 23.21 -8.64 -19.84
N TYR A 36 21.92 -8.78 -19.52
CA TYR A 36 21.17 -7.82 -18.71
C TYR A 36 20.99 -8.24 -17.25
N VAL A 37 21.35 -9.48 -16.87
CA VAL A 37 21.20 -9.97 -15.49
C VAL A 37 22.08 -9.18 -14.52
N GLY A 38 23.34 -8.90 -14.91
CA GLY A 38 24.24 -8.05 -14.12
C GLY A 38 23.66 -6.65 -13.91
N THR A 39 23.27 -5.99 -14.99
CA THR A 39 22.62 -4.67 -14.95
C THR A 39 21.33 -4.66 -14.13
N MET A 40 20.53 -5.73 -14.20
CA MET A 40 19.33 -5.88 -13.40
C MET A 40 19.66 -5.91 -11.90
N LEU A 41 20.64 -6.73 -11.48
CA LEU A 41 21.03 -6.86 -10.08
C LEU A 41 21.72 -5.59 -9.53
N GLU A 42 22.62 -4.99 -10.32
CA GLU A 42 23.30 -3.74 -9.94
C GLU A 42 22.31 -2.58 -9.80
N SER A 43 21.42 -2.41 -10.78
CA SER A 43 20.39 -1.37 -10.72
C SER A 43 19.35 -1.65 -9.63
N LEU A 44 19.03 -2.91 -9.34
CA LEU A 44 18.17 -3.30 -8.22
C LEU A 44 18.77 -2.90 -6.87
N LEU A 45 20.07 -3.19 -6.68
CA LEU A 45 20.79 -2.87 -5.44
C LEU A 45 20.85 -1.36 -5.19
N PHE A 46 20.78 -0.55 -6.24
CA PHE A 46 20.66 0.90 -6.14
C PHE A 46 19.20 1.37 -5.98
N ALA A 47 18.28 0.84 -6.78
CA ALA A 47 16.89 1.30 -6.86
C ALA A 47 16.11 1.02 -5.57
N VAL A 48 16.28 -0.16 -4.98
CA VAL A 48 15.51 -0.59 -3.79
C VAL A 48 15.84 0.26 -2.56
N PRO A 49 17.11 0.52 -2.18
CA PRO A 49 17.43 1.42 -1.08
C PRO A 49 16.94 2.85 -1.32
N LEU A 50 17.04 3.36 -2.55
CA LEU A 50 16.55 4.69 -2.90
C LEU A 50 15.02 4.78 -2.71
N GLN A 51 14.28 3.78 -3.21
CA GLN A 51 12.83 3.69 -3.01
C GLN A 51 12.46 3.59 -1.53
N ALA A 52 13.18 2.76 -0.76
CA ALA A 52 12.97 2.62 0.68
C ALA A 52 13.17 3.96 1.41
N ALA A 53 14.21 4.73 1.05
CA ALA A 53 14.45 6.06 1.59
C ALA A 53 13.33 7.05 1.23
N VAL A 54 12.83 7.03 -0.01
CA VAL A 54 11.69 7.85 -0.44
C VAL A 54 10.43 7.47 0.34
N PHE A 55 10.12 6.19 0.51
CA PHE A 55 8.94 5.75 1.25
C PHE A 55 8.99 6.13 2.73
N TRP A 56 10.19 6.08 3.31
CA TRP A 56 10.40 6.51 4.70
C TRP A 56 10.21 8.02 4.87
N THR A 57 10.78 8.83 3.98
CA THR A 57 10.68 10.31 4.03
C THR A 57 9.26 10.81 3.78
N PHE A 58 8.51 10.16 2.88
CA PHE A 58 7.09 10.44 2.65
C PHE A 58 6.18 10.00 3.80
N GLY A 59 6.73 9.29 4.79
CA GLY A 59 6.01 8.93 6.01
C GLY A 59 4.85 7.97 5.76
N LEU A 60 4.97 7.08 4.77
CA LEU A 60 3.94 6.07 4.43
C LEU A 60 3.58 5.20 5.64
N TYR A 61 4.48 5.11 6.62
CA TYR A 61 4.31 4.26 7.80
C TYR A 61 3.87 5.03 9.06
N ARG A 62 3.72 6.36 8.98
CA ARG A 62 3.27 7.18 10.11
C ARG A 62 1.75 7.08 10.23
N GLY A 63 1.26 6.29 11.18
CA GLY A 63 -0.16 6.25 11.53
C GLY A 63 -1.03 5.33 10.68
N ILE A 64 -0.46 4.21 10.20
CA ILE A 64 -1.05 3.12 9.34
C ILE A 64 -2.49 2.69 9.71
N TRP A 65 -3.01 3.07 10.89
CA TRP A 65 -4.24 2.53 11.44
C TRP A 65 -5.34 3.53 11.83
N ARG A 66 -5.16 4.86 11.66
CA ARG A 66 -6.15 5.81 12.21
C ARG A 66 -7.20 6.34 11.21
N TYR A 67 -6.88 6.55 9.92
CA TYR A 67 -7.81 7.12 8.93
C TYR A 67 -7.44 6.79 7.46
N ALA A 68 -7.37 5.50 7.10
CA ALA A 68 -6.93 5.06 5.76
C ALA A 68 -8.11 4.89 4.78
N SER A 69 -8.27 5.81 3.82
CA SER A 69 -9.15 5.54 2.67
C SER A 69 -8.75 6.24 1.37
N ILE A 70 -8.54 7.57 1.36
CA ILE A 70 -8.10 8.31 0.14
C ILE A 70 -6.73 8.99 0.31
N PRO A 71 -6.40 9.61 1.47
CA PRO A 71 -5.12 10.29 1.63
C PRO A 71 -3.90 9.35 1.51
N ASP A 72 -4.07 8.08 1.87
CA ASP A 72 -2.98 7.09 1.85
C ASP A 72 -2.57 6.71 0.43
N LEU A 73 -3.56 6.48 -0.46
CA LEU A 73 -3.29 6.19 -1.86
C LEU A 73 -2.58 7.36 -2.54
N LYS A 74 -3.00 8.60 -2.26
CA LYS A 74 -2.34 9.80 -2.79
C LYS A 74 -0.88 9.88 -2.34
N ARG A 75 -0.58 9.56 -1.07
CA ARG A 75 0.80 9.54 -0.55
C ARG A 75 1.65 8.48 -1.24
N ILE A 76 1.10 7.27 -1.46
CA ILE A 76 1.79 6.21 -2.20
C ILE A 76 2.09 6.66 -3.62
N LEU A 77 1.09 7.20 -4.33
CA LEU A 77 1.28 7.67 -5.71
C LEU A 77 2.32 8.79 -5.81
N LEU A 78 2.33 9.74 -4.88
CA LEU A 78 3.35 10.79 -4.84
C LEU A 78 4.74 10.22 -4.56
N ALA A 79 4.87 9.32 -3.58
CA ALA A 79 6.15 8.71 -3.23
C ALA A 79 6.69 7.83 -4.38
N VAL A 80 5.84 7.01 -4.99
CA VAL A 80 6.20 6.20 -6.16
C VAL A 80 6.52 7.09 -7.35
N GLY A 81 5.77 8.17 -7.58
CA GLY A 81 6.04 9.13 -8.64
C GLY A 81 7.40 9.82 -8.49
N ILE A 82 7.77 10.19 -7.27
CA ILE A 82 9.10 10.77 -6.99
C ILE A 82 10.20 9.73 -7.16
N ALA A 83 9.98 8.51 -6.69
CA ALA A 83 10.92 7.41 -6.91
C ALA A 83 11.06 7.08 -8.42
N ALA A 84 9.97 7.18 -9.20
CA ALA A 84 9.97 6.97 -10.65
C ALA A 84 10.81 8.00 -11.41
N LEU A 85 11.06 9.18 -10.82
CA LEU A 85 11.96 10.18 -11.38
C LEU A 85 13.38 10.03 -10.82
N ALA A 86 13.52 9.76 -9.51
CA ALA A 86 14.81 9.67 -8.83
C ALA A 86 15.61 8.42 -9.24
N VAL A 87 14.94 7.27 -9.40
CA VAL A 87 15.63 6.02 -9.76
C VAL A 87 16.25 6.11 -11.17
N PRO A 88 15.53 6.49 -12.24
CA PRO A 88 16.15 6.64 -13.55
C PRO A 88 17.27 7.69 -13.56
N ALA A 89 17.10 8.80 -12.84
CA ALA A 89 18.15 9.81 -12.72
C ALA A 89 19.44 9.21 -12.15
N GLY A 90 19.36 8.47 -11.03
CA GLY A 90 20.52 7.82 -10.43
C GLY A 90 21.13 6.72 -11.30
N VAL A 91 20.30 5.88 -11.93
CA VAL A 91 20.74 4.82 -12.86
C VAL A 91 21.49 5.41 -14.07
N LEU A 92 21.00 6.52 -14.62
CA LEU A 92 21.65 7.22 -15.73
C LEU A 92 22.99 7.84 -15.30
N MET A 93 23.08 8.41 -14.09
CA MET A 93 24.35 8.93 -13.54
C MET A 93 25.38 7.82 -13.34
N LEU A 94 24.93 6.62 -12.97
CA LEU A 94 25.78 5.43 -12.82
C LEU A 94 26.12 4.75 -14.15
N HIS A 95 25.64 5.27 -15.28
CA HIS A 95 25.88 4.74 -16.63
C HIS A 95 25.45 3.27 -16.80
N LEU A 96 24.47 2.82 -16.02
CA LEU A 96 23.97 1.45 -16.10
C LEU A 96 23.05 1.30 -17.32
N PRO A 97 23.26 0.29 -18.19
CA PRO A 97 22.51 0.12 -19.44
C PRO A 97 21.12 -0.49 -19.20
N VAL A 98 20.28 0.20 -18.42
CA VAL A 98 18.91 -0.22 -18.13
C VAL A 98 17.99 0.13 -19.30
N PRO A 99 17.18 -0.80 -19.83
CA PRO A 99 16.23 -0.50 -20.89
C PRO A 99 15.22 0.58 -20.48
N ARG A 100 15.02 1.61 -21.31
CA ARG A 100 14.19 2.80 -20.98
C ARG A 100 12.75 2.47 -20.55
N SER A 101 12.19 1.41 -21.10
CA SER A 101 10.87 0.87 -20.75
C SER A 101 10.76 0.37 -19.30
N VAL A 102 11.85 -0.10 -18.69
CA VAL A 102 11.86 -0.55 -17.29
C VAL A 102 11.54 0.63 -16.37
N PHE A 103 11.99 1.83 -16.71
CA PHE A 103 11.70 3.05 -15.95
C PHE A 103 10.21 3.42 -15.93
N LEU A 104 9.42 2.94 -16.90
CA LEU A 104 7.96 3.10 -16.91
C LEU A 104 7.25 1.91 -16.26
N LEU A 105 7.69 0.69 -16.55
CA LEU A 105 7.06 -0.53 -16.04
C LEU A 105 7.23 -0.69 -14.52
N ALA A 106 8.45 -0.50 -14.00
CA ALA A 106 8.75 -0.70 -12.59
C ALA A 106 7.86 0.15 -11.65
N PRO A 107 7.70 1.47 -11.84
CA PRO A 107 6.85 2.27 -10.95
C PRO A 107 5.36 1.93 -11.09
N ILE A 108 4.87 1.54 -12.28
CA ILE A 108 3.48 1.09 -12.46
C ILE A 108 3.23 -0.20 -11.67
N LEU A 109 4.11 -1.19 -11.82
CA LEU A 109 4.03 -2.45 -11.09
C LEU A 109 4.14 -2.25 -9.58
N LEU A 110 5.03 -1.34 -9.16
CA LEU A 110 5.21 -1.00 -7.75
C LEU A 110 3.98 -0.32 -7.16
N ALA A 111 3.42 0.67 -7.86
CA ALA A 111 2.19 1.34 -7.45
C ALA A 111 1.04 0.32 -7.33
N LEU A 112 0.91 -0.59 -8.30
CA LEU A 112 -0.11 -1.64 -8.28
C LEU A 112 0.09 -2.59 -7.09
N ALA A 113 1.31 -3.07 -6.84
CA ALA A 113 1.62 -3.98 -5.74
C ALA A 113 1.36 -3.32 -4.36
N MET A 114 1.80 -2.07 -4.19
CA MET A 114 1.65 -1.33 -2.92
C MET A 114 0.22 -0.88 -2.64
N SER A 115 -0.51 -0.44 -3.66
CA SER A 115 -1.92 -0.04 -3.51
C SER A 115 -2.82 -1.27 -3.38
N GLY A 116 -2.60 -2.29 -4.21
CA GLY A 116 -3.33 -3.55 -4.20
C GLY A 116 -3.23 -4.25 -2.85
N SER A 117 -2.03 -4.46 -2.33
CA SER A 117 -1.83 -5.11 -1.02
C SER A 117 -2.57 -4.40 0.12
N ARG A 118 -2.51 -3.05 0.18
CA ARG A 118 -3.22 -2.26 1.20
C ARG A 118 -4.74 -2.33 1.03
N ILE A 119 -5.25 -2.25 -0.20
CA ILE A 119 -6.69 -2.36 -0.48
C ILE A 119 -7.18 -3.76 -0.12
N THR A 120 -6.48 -4.82 -0.54
CA THR A 120 -6.83 -6.21 -0.22
C THR A 120 -6.81 -6.45 1.28
N TYR A 121 -5.78 -5.98 1.99
CA TYR A 121 -5.70 -6.08 3.44
C TYR A 121 -6.86 -5.38 4.14
N ARG A 122 -7.23 -4.20 3.63
CA ARG A 122 -8.37 -3.43 4.13
C ARG A 122 -9.67 -4.17 3.91
N MET A 123 -9.94 -4.64 2.68
CA MET A 123 -11.16 -5.39 2.36
C MET A 123 -11.28 -6.65 3.22
N TRP A 124 -10.17 -7.36 3.44
CA TRP A 124 -10.15 -8.53 4.31
C TRP A 124 -10.45 -8.17 5.77
N LYS A 125 -9.81 -7.11 6.29
CA LYS A 125 -10.04 -6.67 7.67
C LYS A 125 -11.45 -6.11 7.88
N GLU A 126 -11.96 -5.29 6.97
CA GLU A 126 -13.31 -4.74 7.04
C GLU A 126 -14.35 -5.86 7.00
N ARG A 127 -14.19 -6.87 6.11
CA ARG A 127 -15.04 -8.06 6.11
C ARG A 127 -14.97 -8.86 7.41
N ASN A 128 -13.77 -9.04 7.97
CA ASN A 128 -13.60 -9.79 9.20
C ASN A 128 -14.14 -9.03 10.43
N LEU A 129 -14.07 -7.69 10.45
CA LEU A 129 -14.72 -6.90 11.50
C LEU A 129 -16.25 -6.94 11.37
N HIS A 130 -16.80 -6.84 10.15
CA HIS A 130 -18.26 -7.00 9.96
C HIS A 130 -18.71 -8.41 10.36
N SER A 131 -17.94 -9.46 10.00
CA SER A 131 -18.22 -10.83 10.41
C SER A 131 -18.11 -11.10 11.93
N ILE A 132 -17.34 -10.31 12.68
CA ILE A 132 -17.28 -10.40 14.15
C ILE A 132 -18.42 -9.58 14.80
N THR A 133 -19.04 -8.65 14.07
CA THR A 133 -20.11 -7.78 14.57
C THR A 133 -21.52 -8.27 14.18
N ASP A 134 -21.65 -9.01 13.08
CA ASP A 134 -22.90 -9.62 12.57
C ASP A 134 -23.37 -10.85 13.36
N GLY A 135 -22.83 -11.05 14.56
CA GLY A 135 -23.31 -12.06 15.48
C GLY A 135 -24.68 -11.72 16.09
N GLU A 136 -25.08 -10.45 16.27
CA GLU A 136 -26.41 -10.15 16.87
C GLU A 136 -26.88 -8.67 16.94
N ARG A 137 -26.30 -7.68 16.22
CA ARG A 137 -26.63 -6.26 16.49
C ARG A 137 -26.73 -5.38 15.23
N GLU A 138 -27.91 -4.82 14.98
CA GLU A 138 -28.14 -3.86 13.90
C GLU A 138 -27.90 -2.40 14.36
N PRO A 139 -27.11 -1.60 13.61
CA PRO A 139 -26.82 -0.22 13.97
C PRO A 139 -28.02 0.70 13.69
N VAL A 140 -28.56 1.32 14.75
CA VAL A 140 -29.67 2.30 14.68
C VAL A 140 -29.17 3.70 15.02
N VAL A 141 -29.45 4.68 14.16
CA VAL A 141 -29.15 6.09 14.39
C VAL A 141 -30.44 6.81 14.78
N VAL A 142 -30.49 7.34 16.00
CA VAL A 142 -31.62 8.13 16.51
C VAL A 142 -31.30 9.62 16.33
N ILE A 143 -32.14 10.35 15.58
CA ILE A 143 -32.00 11.79 15.37
C ILE A 143 -33.17 12.49 16.06
N GLY A 144 -32.87 13.21 17.15
CA GLY A 144 -33.83 13.95 17.97
C GLY A 144 -33.30 14.11 19.39
N ALA A 145 -33.57 15.25 20.03
CA ALA A 145 -33.06 15.57 21.38
C ALA A 145 -34.19 15.69 22.43
N GLU A 146 -35.41 15.34 22.04
CA GLU A 146 -36.59 15.43 22.91
C GLU A 146 -36.82 14.15 23.71
N GLU A 147 -37.71 14.21 24.70
CA GLU A 147 -38.00 13.10 25.62
C GLU A 147 -38.38 11.79 24.91
N ALA A 148 -39.00 11.88 23.73
CA ALA A 148 -39.34 10.72 22.90
C ALA A 148 -38.11 9.94 22.42
N ALA A 149 -37.01 10.63 22.05
CA ALA A 149 -35.76 9.99 21.66
C ALA A 149 -35.09 9.31 22.85
N VAL A 150 -35.17 9.93 24.04
CA VAL A 150 -34.64 9.38 25.28
C VAL A 150 -35.39 8.11 25.71
N ASN A 151 -36.71 8.08 25.54
CA ASN A 151 -37.51 6.89 25.85
C ASN A 151 -37.29 5.76 24.84
N LEU A 152 -37.18 6.09 23.54
CA LEU A 152 -36.85 5.12 22.49
C LEU A 152 -35.47 4.48 22.73
N LEU A 153 -34.47 5.27 23.10
CA LEU A 153 -33.13 4.77 23.45
C LEU A 153 -33.16 3.83 24.66
N LYS A 154 -34.00 4.11 25.67
CA LYS A 154 -34.17 3.24 26.84
C LYS A 154 -34.84 1.91 26.49
N GLU A 155 -35.75 1.88 25.52
CA GLU A 155 -36.39 0.65 25.03
C GLU A 155 -35.45 -0.18 24.15
N LEU A 156 -34.74 0.45 23.22
CA LEU A 156 -33.75 -0.21 22.37
C LEU A 156 -32.64 -0.86 23.19
N ALA A 157 -32.14 -0.17 24.24
CA ALA A 157 -31.13 -0.69 25.16
C ALA A 157 -31.57 -1.92 26.00
N ARG A 158 -32.88 -2.16 26.13
CA ARG A 158 -33.44 -3.30 26.86
C ARG A 158 -33.61 -4.55 25.99
N SER A 159 -33.65 -4.39 24.68
CA SER A 159 -33.71 -5.51 23.74
C SER A 159 -32.32 -6.14 23.54
N ALA A 160 -32.26 -7.46 23.38
CA ALA A 160 -31.00 -8.16 23.11
C ALA A 160 -30.51 -7.96 21.66
N GLN A 161 -31.43 -7.60 20.76
CA GLN A 161 -31.24 -7.52 19.31
C GLN A 161 -30.63 -6.18 18.84
N TRP A 162 -30.71 -5.12 19.64
CA TRP A 162 -30.31 -3.76 19.27
C TRP A 162 -29.26 -3.16 20.21
N ARG A 163 -28.55 -4.01 20.95
CA ARG A 163 -27.70 -3.62 22.07
C ARG A 163 -26.28 -3.23 21.67
#